data_AF-A0A8D0F3J8-F1
#
_entry.id   AF-A0A8D0F3J8-F1
#
_cell.length_a   1.000
_cell.length_b   1.000
_cell.length_c   1.000
_cell.angle_alpha   90.00
_cell.angle_beta   90.00
_cell.angle_gamma   90.00
#
_symmetry.space_group_name_H-M   'P 1'
#
loop_
_entity.id
_entity.type
_entity.pdbx_description
1 polymer ?
#
loop_
_entity_poly.entity_id
_entity_poly.type
_entity_poly.pdbx_seq_one_letter_code
_entity_poly.pdbx_strand_id
1 'polypeptide(L)'
;MLFSRCWPTAQAKLSRRALPGLRQTRTFSISRTARSEEDQDSLWDAWGSWSECSRTCGGGASYSLRRCLSSKICEGRNIRYRTCSNVDCPPEAGDFRAQQCSAHNDVKYQGQFYEWLPVSNDPDNPCSLKCQARGAALVVELAPKVLDGTRCYTESLDMCISGLCQIVGCDRQLGSTVKEDNCGVCNGDGSTCRMVRGQYKSQLSANKCKLSLLVKCHLPLS
;
A
#
# COMPACT_ATOMS: atom_id res chain seq x y z
N MET A 1 -18.93 15.98 -9.89
CA MET A 1 -19.47 15.84 -8.52
C MET A 1 -18.29 15.94 -7.56
N LEU A 2 -18.16 17.05 -6.82
CA LEU A 2 -17.00 17.29 -5.95
C LEU A 2 -17.22 16.51 -4.64
N PHE A 3 -16.39 15.49 -4.40
CA PHE A 3 -16.43 14.70 -3.18
C PHE A 3 -15.86 15.54 -2.02
N SER A 4 -16.73 16.09 -1.18
CA SER A 4 -16.34 16.72 0.07
C SER A 4 -15.71 15.69 1.01
N ARG A 5 -14.45 15.87 1.40
CA ARG A 5 -13.80 15.02 2.41
C ARG A 5 -14.06 15.58 3.80
N CYS A 6 -14.79 14.83 4.62
CA CYS A 6 -15.17 15.21 5.98
C CYS A 6 -14.71 14.14 6.99
N TRP A 7 -14.05 14.56 8.07
CA TRP A 7 -13.61 13.66 9.14
C TRP A 7 -14.23 14.06 10.49
N PRO A 8 -14.74 13.10 11.28
CA PRO A 8 -15.17 13.37 12.65
C PRO A 8 -13.94 13.66 13.51
N THR A 9 -13.94 14.78 14.26
CA THR A 9 -12.86 15.05 15.22
C THR A 9 -13.06 14.24 16.51
N ALA A 10 -12.51 13.03 16.57
CA ALA A 10 -12.30 12.35 17.84
C ALA A 10 -11.04 12.94 18.50
N GLN A 11 -11.21 13.78 19.52
CA GLN A 11 -10.09 14.28 20.33
C GLN A 11 -9.70 13.24 21.39
N ALA A 12 -8.83 12.29 21.03
CA ALA A 12 -8.07 11.55 22.02
C ALA A 12 -6.81 12.36 22.40
N LYS A 13 -6.90 13.18 23.45
CA LYS A 13 -5.72 13.79 24.09
C LYS A 13 -4.99 12.70 24.90
N LEU A 14 -4.07 11.99 24.27
CA LEU A 14 -3.07 11.20 24.99
C LEU A 14 -1.96 12.14 25.46
N SER A 15 -2.06 12.57 26.72
CA SER A 15 -1.02 13.28 27.45
C SER A 15 0.16 12.34 27.69
N ARG A 16 1.27 12.51 26.96
CA ARG A 16 2.55 11.86 27.28
C ARG A 16 3.27 12.69 28.33
N ARG A 17 3.35 12.16 29.55
CA ARG A 17 4.25 12.66 30.60
C ARG A 17 5.70 12.42 30.16
N ALA A 18 6.53 13.46 30.25
CA ALA A 18 7.97 13.39 30.07
C ALA A 18 8.62 12.70 31.28
N LEU A 19 9.60 11.82 31.03
CA LEU A 19 10.54 11.33 32.04
C LEU A 19 11.95 11.85 31.71
N PRO A 20 12.81 12.09 32.73
CA PRO A 20 14.04 12.84 32.56
C PRO A 20 15.25 11.98 32.19
N GLY A 21 16.08 12.56 31.31
CA GLY A 21 17.55 12.52 31.26
C GLY A 21 18.30 11.26 31.70
N LEU A 22 18.93 10.59 30.75
CA LEU A 22 20.11 9.75 30.97
C LEU A 22 21.24 10.14 29.99
N ARG A 23 22.45 10.11 30.55
CA ARG A 23 23.70 10.75 30.13
C ARG A 23 24.25 10.22 28.80
N GLN A 24 24.77 11.14 27.98
CA GLN A 24 25.60 10.83 26.82
C GLN A 24 27.00 10.40 27.27
N THR A 25 27.40 9.19 26.92
CA THR A 25 28.80 8.77 26.87
C THR A 25 29.28 8.88 25.43
N ARG A 26 30.31 9.71 25.19
CA ARG A 26 31.02 9.82 23.91
C ARG A 26 31.78 8.52 23.67
N THR A 27 31.40 7.75 22.66
CA THR A 27 32.20 6.65 22.13
C THR A 27 32.86 7.07 20.82
N PHE A 28 34.12 6.65 20.71
CA PHE A 28 35.10 7.00 19.69
C PHE A 28 34.65 6.63 18.27
N SER A 29 34.76 7.59 17.36
CA SER A 29 34.75 7.38 15.92
C SER A 29 36.08 6.74 15.48
N ILE A 30 36.07 5.42 15.29
CA ILE A 30 37.12 4.74 14.52
C ILE A 30 36.80 4.96 13.04
N SER A 31 37.63 5.78 12.42
CA SER A 31 37.73 6.03 10.99
C SER A 31 37.85 4.70 10.24
N ARG A 32 36.78 4.29 9.54
CA ARG A 32 36.88 3.28 8.50
C ARG A 32 37.03 3.99 7.17
N THR A 33 38.16 3.68 6.54
CA THR A 33 38.55 3.99 5.18
C THR A 33 37.36 3.92 4.23
N ALA A 34 37.11 5.03 3.54
CA ALA A 34 36.30 5.06 2.32
C ALA A 34 37.00 4.16 1.29
N ARG A 35 36.52 2.92 1.15
CA ARG A 35 36.76 2.14 -0.06
C ARG A 35 35.80 2.70 -1.11
N SER A 36 36.39 3.13 -2.21
CA SER A 36 35.75 3.69 -3.40
C SER A 36 34.43 3.00 -3.76
N GLU A 37 33.33 3.74 -3.69
CA GLU A 37 32.00 3.33 -4.19
C GLU A 37 31.99 3.15 -5.72
N GLU A 38 33.07 3.56 -6.41
CA GLU A 38 33.22 3.46 -7.86
C GLU A 38 33.52 2.04 -8.38
N ASP A 39 33.83 1.08 -7.51
CA ASP A 39 34.22 -0.28 -7.90
C ASP A 39 33.13 -1.34 -7.62
N GLN A 40 31.94 -0.92 -7.15
CA GLN A 40 30.81 -1.83 -6.89
C GLN A 40 29.84 -1.96 -8.06
N ASP A 41 29.67 -0.91 -8.87
CA ASP A 41 28.79 -0.94 -10.05
C ASP A 41 29.46 -1.65 -11.24
N SER A 42 30.78 -1.83 -11.21
CA SER A 42 31.54 -2.61 -12.20
C SER A 42 31.33 -4.13 -12.07
N LEU A 43 30.79 -4.61 -10.94
CA LEU A 43 30.56 -6.03 -10.68
C LEU A 43 29.20 -6.52 -11.22
N TRP A 44 28.27 -5.60 -11.41
CA TRP A 44 26.94 -5.88 -11.94
C TRP A 44 26.88 -5.58 -13.44
N ASP A 45 26.11 -6.39 -14.16
CA ASP A 45 25.71 -6.05 -15.52
C ASP A 45 24.71 -4.89 -15.49
N ALA A 46 24.53 -4.25 -16.65
CA ALA A 46 23.47 -3.29 -16.84
C ALA A 46 22.11 -3.93 -16.52
N TRP A 47 21.21 -3.12 -15.96
CA TRP A 47 19.83 -3.56 -15.77
C TRP A 47 19.20 -3.90 -17.11
N GLY A 48 18.62 -5.09 -17.20
CA GLY A 48 17.86 -5.53 -18.37
C GLY A 48 16.60 -4.69 -18.58
N SER A 49 15.96 -4.92 -19.71
CA SER A 49 14.66 -4.32 -20.00
C SER A 49 13.63 -4.67 -18.93
N TRP A 50 12.69 -3.76 -18.74
CA TRP A 50 11.55 -3.99 -17.87
C TRP A 50 10.67 -5.11 -18.44
N SER A 51 10.12 -5.94 -17.56
CA SER A 51 9.11 -6.94 -17.91
C SER A 51 7.82 -6.28 -18.37
N GLU A 52 6.96 -7.07 -19.00
CA GLU A 52 5.56 -6.70 -19.15
C GLU A 52 4.94 -6.35 -17.80
N CYS A 53 3.98 -5.42 -17.84
CA CYS A 53 3.29 -5.01 -16.63
C CYS A 53 2.37 -6.13 -16.17
N SER A 54 2.32 -6.40 -14.86
CA SER A 54 1.42 -7.40 -14.30
C SER A 54 -0.06 -7.10 -14.52
N ARG A 55 -0.39 -5.84 -14.83
CA ARG A 55 -1.74 -5.36 -15.12
C ARG A 55 -1.72 -4.40 -16.30
N THR A 56 -2.82 -4.34 -17.04
CA THR A 56 -3.01 -3.38 -18.14
C THR A 56 -3.63 -2.05 -17.68
N CYS A 57 -4.18 -2.01 -16.45
CA CYS A 57 -4.79 -0.83 -15.85
C CYS A 57 -4.71 -0.89 -14.31
N GLY A 58 -5.09 0.20 -13.66
CA GLY A 58 -5.30 0.32 -12.21
C GLY A 58 -4.02 0.29 -11.38
N GLY A 59 -2.86 0.44 -12.02
CA GLY A 59 -1.52 0.30 -11.43
C GLY A 59 -1.12 -1.17 -11.25
N GLY A 60 -0.10 -1.60 -12.00
CA GLY A 60 0.55 -2.91 -11.85
C GLY A 60 2.02 -2.76 -11.47
N ALA A 61 2.74 -3.89 -11.46
CA ALA A 61 4.16 -3.96 -11.20
C ALA A 61 4.91 -4.55 -12.40
N SER A 62 6.10 -4.03 -12.64
CA SER A 62 7.05 -4.55 -13.63
C SER A 62 8.41 -4.70 -12.95
N TYR A 63 9.17 -5.70 -13.35
CA TYR A 63 10.48 -5.99 -12.79
C TYR A 63 11.58 -5.87 -13.86
N SER A 64 12.79 -5.59 -13.41
CA SER A 64 14.00 -5.58 -14.25
C SER A 64 15.07 -6.36 -13.51
N LEU A 65 15.80 -7.20 -14.24
CA LEU A 65 16.82 -8.10 -13.72
C LEU A 65 18.20 -7.63 -14.16
N ARG A 66 19.22 -7.90 -13.34
CA ARG A 66 20.63 -7.75 -13.70
C ARG A 66 21.40 -8.99 -13.27
N ARG A 67 22.52 -9.27 -13.92
CA ARG A 67 23.40 -10.41 -13.59
C ARG A 67 24.64 -9.93 -12.86
N CYS A 68 25.14 -10.74 -11.93
CA CYS A 68 26.46 -10.53 -11.34
C CYS A 68 27.51 -11.00 -12.35
N LEU A 69 28.40 -10.11 -12.78
CA LEU A 69 29.47 -10.40 -13.75
C LEU A 69 30.75 -10.92 -13.09
N SER A 70 30.88 -10.75 -11.77
CA SER A 70 32.05 -11.17 -11.01
C SER A 70 31.96 -12.61 -10.51
N SER A 71 33.12 -13.26 -10.38
CA SER A 71 33.27 -14.54 -9.66
C SER A 71 33.22 -14.38 -8.13
N LYS A 72 33.25 -13.14 -7.63
CA LYS A 72 32.98 -12.80 -6.21
C LYS A 72 31.47 -12.65 -5.96
N ILE A 73 31.08 -12.51 -4.69
CA ILE A 73 29.70 -12.20 -4.29
C ILE A 73 29.38 -10.74 -4.66
N CYS A 74 28.34 -10.52 -5.47
CA CYS A 74 27.81 -9.18 -5.70
C CYS A 74 26.90 -8.76 -4.54
N GLU A 75 27.15 -7.58 -3.97
CA GLU A 75 26.30 -6.99 -2.95
C GLU A 75 25.07 -6.30 -3.57
N GLY A 76 23.91 -6.43 -2.93
CA GLY A 76 22.65 -5.84 -3.37
C GLY A 76 21.72 -6.83 -4.10
N ARG A 77 20.59 -6.32 -4.58
CA ARG A 77 19.56 -7.13 -5.26
C ARG A 77 19.87 -7.27 -6.76
N ASN A 78 19.57 -8.43 -7.32
CA ASN A 78 19.61 -8.71 -8.76
C ASN A 78 18.29 -8.38 -9.48
N ILE A 79 17.30 -7.87 -8.72
CA ILE A 79 15.96 -7.53 -9.20
C ILE A 79 15.55 -6.16 -8.64
N ARG A 80 14.92 -5.35 -9.49
CA ARG A 80 14.25 -4.10 -9.12
C ARG A 80 12.84 -4.07 -9.69
N TYR A 81 11.99 -3.26 -9.07
CA TYR A 81 10.58 -3.15 -9.42
C TYR A 81 10.19 -1.70 -9.67
N ARG A 82 9.16 -1.51 -10.49
CA ARG A 82 8.49 -0.22 -10.69
C ARG A 82 6.99 -0.43 -10.85
N THR A 83 6.22 0.64 -10.61
CA THR A 83 4.83 0.69 -11.04
C THR A 83 4.72 0.88 -12.56
N CYS A 84 3.62 0.40 -13.12
CA CYS A 84 3.28 0.53 -14.54
C CYS A 84 1.76 0.54 -14.72
N SER A 85 1.28 0.86 -15.93
CA SER A 85 -0.16 0.88 -16.27
C SER A 85 -1.02 1.70 -15.30
N ASN A 86 -0.62 2.96 -15.08
CA ASN A 86 -1.24 3.87 -14.12
C ASN A 86 -2.59 4.46 -14.55
N VAL A 87 -3.12 4.03 -15.70
CA VAL A 87 -4.46 4.39 -16.18
C VAL A 87 -5.52 3.69 -15.33
N ASP A 88 -6.62 4.37 -14.99
CA ASP A 88 -7.67 3.74 -14.20
C ASP A 88 -8.36 2.62 -15.00
N CYS A 89 -8.78 1.58 -14.29
CA CYS A 89 -9.45 0.45 -14.93
C CYS A 89 -10.90 0.79 -15.29
N PRO A 90 -11.42 0.22 -16.38
CA PRO A 90 -12.85 0.27 -16.65
C PRO A 90 -13.60 -0.49 -15.53
N PRO A 91 -14.85 -0.10 -15.20
CA PRO A 91 -15.62 -0.72 -14.11
C PRO A 91 -15.75 -2.25 -14.24
N GLU A 92 -15.74 -2.76 -15.47
CA GLU A 92 -15.89 -4.17 -15.81
C GLU A 92 -14.64 -5.00 -15.55
N ALA A 93 -13.46 -4.37 -15.39
CA ALA A 93 -12.22 -5.09 -15.12
C ALA A 93 -12.27 -5.88 -13.81
N GLY A 94 -13.11 -5.47 -12.86
CA GLY A 94 -13.22 -6.09 -11.56
C GLY A 94 -11.95 -5.94 -10.71
N ASP A 95 -11.94 -6.64 -9.58
CA ASP A 95 -10.81 -6.61 -8.63
C ASP A 95 -9.73 -7.66 -8.99
N PHE A 96 -8.47 -7.24 -8.99
CA PHE A 96 -7.35 -8.09 -9.42
C PHE A 96 -7.07 -9.24 -8.43
N ARG A 97 -7.40 -9.07 -7.13
CA ARG A 97 -7.32 -10.15 -6.14
C ARG A 97 -8.48 -11.13 -6.31
N ALA A 98 -9.68 -10.63 -6.62
CA ALA A 98 -10.83 -11.47 -6.96
C ALA A 98 -10.57 -12.38 -8.16
N GLN A 99 -9.94 -11.84 -9.21
CA GLN A 99 -9.54 -12.63 -10.39
C GLN A 99 -8.63 -13.80 -10.00
N GLN A 100 -7.64 -13.57 -9.12
CA GLN A 100 -6.75 -14.61 -8.63
C GLN A 100 -7.47 -15.69 -7.82
N CYS A 101 -8.44 -15.34 -6.96
CA CYS A 101 -9.27 -16.33 -6.29
C CYS A 101 -10.13 -17.13 -7.29
N SER A 102 -10.77 -16.44 -8.24
CA SER A 102 -11.67 -17.08 -9.22
C SER A 102 -10.96 -18.05 -10.16
N ALA A 103 -9.64 -17.87 -10.37
CA ALA A 103 -8.82 -18.80 -11.14
C ALA A 103 -8.76 -20.21 -10.52
N HIS A 104 -9.13 -20.36 -9.25
CA HIS A 104 -9.22 -21.65 -8.56
C HIS A 104 -10.63 -22.26 -8.56
N ASN A 105 -11.63 -21.64 -9.20
CA ASN A 105 -13.01 -22.16 -9.20
C ASN A 105 -13.11 -23.52 -9.92
N ASP A 106 -12.28 -23.74 -10.93
CA ASP A 106 -12.23 -24.98 -11.71
C ASP A 106 -11.29 -26.05 -11.09
N VAL A 107 -10.81 -25.81 -9.86
CA VAL A 107 -9.94 -26.72 -9.12
C VAL A 107 -10.66 -27.21 -7.86
N LYS A 108 -10.74 -28.54 -7.68
CA LYS A 108 -11.37 -29.13 -6.50
C LYS A 108 -10.53 -28.87 -5.25
N TYR A 109 -11.14 -28.30 -4.22
CA TYR A 109 -10.60 -28.24 -2.87
C TYR A 109 -11.30 -29.29 -2.01
N GLN A 110 -10.53 -30.23 -1.45
CA GLN A 110 -11.06 -31.36 -0.67
C GLN A 110 -12.18 -32.13 -1.41
N GLY A 111 -12.06 -32.28 -2.73
CA GLY A 111 -13.01 -33.03 -3.57
C GLY A 111 -14.21 -32.24 -4.08
N GLN A 112 -14.41 -30.99 -3.65
CA GLN A 112 -15.53 -30.13 -4.06
C GLN A 112 -15.04 -28.87 -4.79
N PHE A 113 -15.85 -28.38 -5.73
CA PHE A 113 -15.65 -27.07 -6.35
C PHE A 113 -16.32 -25.99 -5.52
N TYR A 114 -15.66 -24.84 -5.43
CA TYR A 114 -16.18 -23.66 -4.75
C TYR A 114 -16.05 -22.45 -5.64
N GLU A 115 -16.96 -21.49 -5.46
CA GLU A 115 -16.75 -20.16 -5.97
C GLU A 115 -15.97 -19.35 -4.93
N TRP A 116 -14.74 -18.98 -5.26
CA TRP A 116 -13.82 -18.31 -4.36
C TRP A 116 -13.94 -16.78 -4.45
N LEU A 117 -14.14 -16.15 -3.30
CA LEU A 117 -14.17 -14.71 -3.12
C LEU A 117 -12.91 -14.24 -2.38
N PRO A 118 -12.33 -13.07 -2.73
CA PRO A 118 -11.11 -12.60 -2.10
C PRO A 118 -11.35 -12.17 -0.66
N VAL A 119 -10.43 -12.53 0.23
CA VAL A 119 -10.30 -11.91 1.54
C VAL A 119 -9.29 -10.76 1.42
N SER A 120 -9.76 -9.55 1.73
CA SER A 120 -8.97 -8.31 1.67
C SER A 120 -8.70 -7.77 3.06
N ASN A 121 -7.69 -6.90 3.18
CA ASN A 121 -7.30 -6.23 4.43
C ASN A 121 -6.92 -7.20 5.57
N ASP A 122 -6.27 -8.31 5.24
CA ASP A 122 -5.71 -9.22 6.24
C ASP A 122 -4.61 -8.50 7.05
N PRO A 123 -4.70 -8.43 8.38
CA PRO A 123 -3.76 -7.66 9.20
C PRO A 123 -2.39 -8.33 9.36
N ASP A 124 -2.32 -9.65 9.20
CA ASP A 124 -1.11 -10.43 9.46
C ASP A 124 -0.32 -10.67 8.17
N ASN A 125 -1.01 -11.03 7.10
CA ASN A 125 -0.42 -11.30 5.79
C ASN A 125 -1.29 -10.76 4.65
N PRO A 126 -1.30 -9.45 4.40
CA PRO A 126 -2.12 -8.83 3.35
C PRO A 126 -1.72 -9.28 1.93
N CYS A 127 -0.55 -9.90 1.77
CA CYS A 127 -0.03 -10.31 0.48
C CYS A 127 -0.11 -11.81 0.21
N SER A 128 -0.69 -12.63 1.08
CA SER A 128 -1.10 -13.99 0.71
C SER A 128 -2.47 -14.00 0.02
N LEU A 129 -2.72 -15.04 -0.77
CA LEU A 129 -3.99 -15.22 -1.47
C LEU A 129 -4.94 -16.03 -0.58
N LYS A 130 -5.62 -15.33 0.34
CA LYS A 130 -6.71 -15.91 1.13
C LYS A 130 -8.04 -15.71 0.40
N CYS A 131 -8.79 -16.80 0.28
CA CYS A 131 -10.07 -16.82 -0.41
C CYS A 131 -11.12 -17.50 0.47
N GLN A 132 -12.34 -16.96 0.43
CA GLN A 132 -13.51 -17.51 1.12
C GLN A 132 -14.43 -18.18 0.10
N ALA A 133 -14.92 -19.37 0.40
CA ALA A 133 -15.93 -20.03 -0.42
C ALA A 133 -17.29 -19.32 -0.28
N ARG A 134 -17.90 -18.93 -1.41
CA ARG A 134 -19.22 -18.29 -1.43
C ARG A 134 -20.25 -19.20 -0.76
N GLY A 135 -20.98 -18.66 0.20
CA GLY A 135 -22.04 -19.38 0.91
C GLY A 135 -21.55 -20.39 1.96
N ALA A 136 -20.24 -20.47 2.23
CA ALA A 136 -19.66 -21.31 3.27
C ALA A 136 -18.77 -20.50 4.23
N ALA A 137 -18.67 -20.95 5.47
CA ALA A 137 -17.73 -20.40 6.46
C ALA A 137 -16.32 -21.01 6.30
N LEU A 138 -15.87 -21.18 5.06
CA LEU A 138 -14.58 -21.78 4.71
C LEU A 138 -13.67 -20.69 4.12
N VAL A 139 -12.60 -20.36 4.84
CA VAL A 139 -11.53 -19.46 4.39
C VAL A 139 -10.25 -20.26 4.29
N VAL A 140 -9.56 -20.15 3.17
CA VAL A 140 -8.35 -20.92 2.87
C VAL A 140 -7.30 -20.03 2.23
N GLU A 141 -6.03 -20.33 2.49
CA GLU A 141 -4.91 -19.71 1.76
C GLU A 141 -4.61 -20.57 0.53
N LEU A 142 -5.01 -20.11 -0.65
CA LEU A 142 -4.83 -20.83 -1.92
C LEU A 142 -3.42 -20.68 -2.50
N ALA A 143 -2.73 -19.58 -2.15
CA ALA A 143 -1.34 -19.35 -2.53
C ALA A 143 -0.60 -18.50 -1.47
N PRO A 144 0.70 -18.75 -1.25
CA PRO A 144 1.50 -18.05 -0.24
C PRO A 144 1.68 -16.56 -0.56
N LYS A 145 1.57 -16.18 -1.84
CA LYS A 145 1.62 -14.80 -2.29
C LYS A 145 0.65 -14.55 -3.44
N VAL A 146 0.06 -13.37 -3.47
CA VAL A 146 -0.63 -12.83 -4.64
C VAL A 146 0.37 -12.43 -5.72
N LEU A 147 -0.11 -12.22 -6.95
CA LEU A 147 0.67 -11.68 -8.06
C LEU A 147 1.16 -10.26 -7.75
N ASP A 148 2.37 -9.95 -8.21
CA ASP A 148 2.97 -8.63 -7.99
C ASP A 148 2.11 -7.52 -8.59
N GLY A 149 1.94 -6.42 -7.85
CA GLY A 149 1.05 -5.31 -8.22
C GLY A 149 -0.40 -5.45 -7.73
N THR A 150 -0.75 -6.55 -7.05
CA THR A 150 -2.02 -6.64 -6.32
C THR A 150 -2.02 -5.70 -5.13
N ARG A 151 -3.10 -4.95 -4.89
CA ARG A 151 -3.21 -4.08 -3.70
C ARG A 151 -3.15 -4.89 -2.41
N CYS A 152 -2.43 -4.39 -1.42
CA CYS A 152 -2.43 -4.98 -0.07
C CYS A 152 -3.75 -4.71 0.65
N TYR A 153 -4.21 -3.46 0.54
CA TYR A 153 -5.38 -2.93 1.23
C TYR A 153 -6.30 -2.21 0.24
N THR A 154 -7.61 -2.21 0.49
CA THR A 154 -8.61 -1.61 -0.41
C THR A 154 -8.50 -0.08 -0.49
N GLU A 155 -8.15 0.56 0.63
CA GLU A 155 -8.09 2.02 0.75
C GLU A 155 -6.70 2.61 0.50
N SER A 156 -5.73 1.79 0.07
CA SER A 156 -4.35 2.22 -0.17
C SER A 156 -3.89 1.96 -1.61
N LEU A 157 -2.90 2.73 -2.05
CA LEU A 157 -2.15 2.44 -3.27
C LEU A 157 -1.10 1.36 -3.08
N ASP A 158 -0.78 1.02 -1.82
CA ASP A 158 0.23 0.03 -1.48
C ASP A 158 -0.05 -1.31 -2.15
N MET A 159 1.00 -1.93 -2.66
CA MET A 159 0.90 -3.14 -3.47
C MET A 159 1.88 -4.22 -3.03
N CYS A 160 1.48 -5.46 -3.24
CA CYS A 160 2.28 -6.63 -2.98
C CYS A 160 3.37 -6.78 -4.03
N ILE A 161 4.61 -6.87 -3.57
CA ILE A 161 5.80 -7.14 -4.40
C ILE A 161 6.59 -8.24 -3.71
N SER A 162 6.77 -9.36 -4.39
CA SER A 162 7.45 -10.55 -3.87
C SER A 162 6.87 -11.02 -2.52
N GLY A 163 5.55 -10.92 -2.35
CA GLY A 163 4.84 -11.33 -1.12
C GLY A 163 4.93 -10.34 0.04
N LEU A 164 5.53 -9.16 -0.15
CA LEU A 164 5.61 -8.11 0.86
C LEU A 164 4.80 -6.89 0.43
N CYS A 165 4.11 -6.26 1.39
CA CYS A 165 3.39 -5.03 1.10
C CYS A 165 4.36 -3.85 0.99
N GLN A 166 4.44 -3.24 -0.19
CA GLN A 166 5.29 -2.10 -0.48
C GLN A 166 4.48 -0.82 -0.62
N ILE A 167 5.06 0.27 -0.12
CA ILE A 167 4.41 1.59 -0.14
C ILE A 167 4.34 2.11 -1.57
N VAL A 168 3.21 2.72 -1.93
CA VAL A 168 3.05 3.46 -3.19
C VAL A 168 2.53 4.85 -2.89
N GLY A 169 3.25 5.87 -3.33
CA GLY A 169 2.85 7.26 -3.13
C GLY A 169 1.62 7.63 -3.94
N CYS A 170 0.99 8.76 -3.62
CA CYS A 170 -0.15 9.29 -4.39
C CYS A 170 0.19 9.60 -5.86
N ASP A 171 1.48 9.73 -6.16
CA ASP A 171 2.07 9.89 -7.49
C ASP A 171 2.16 8.57 -8.26
N ARG A 172 1.62 7.49 -7.69
CA ARG A 172 1.60 6.12 -8.21
C ARG A 172 3.00 5.55 -8.43
N GLN A 173 3.99 5.98 -7.64
CA GLN A 173 5.37 5.47 -7.69
C GLN A 173 5.67 4.52 -6.52
N LEU A 174 6.26 3.37 -6.84
CA LEU A 174 6.69 2.39 -5.84
C LEU A 174 7.79 2.97 -4.94
N GLY A 175 7.59 2.90 -3.63
CA GLY A 175 8.51 3.44 -2.63
C GLY A 175 8.42 4.96 -2.44
N SER A 176 7.54 5.65 -3.16
CA SER A 176 7.33 7.09 -2.98
C SER A 176 6.63 7.39 -1.66
N THR A 177 7.16 8.35 -0.92
CA THR A 177 6.61 8.79 0.37
C THR A 177 5.66 9.98 0.22
N VAL A 178 5.39 10.40 -1.03
CA VAL A 178 4.52 11.52 -1.36
C VAL A 178 3.07 11.16 -1.04
N LYS A 179 2.39 12.06 -0.33
CA LYS A 179 0.99 11.88 0.11
C LYS A 179 0.10 12.96 -0.47
N GLU A 180 -1.20 12.66 -0.48
CA GLU A 180 -2.22 13.68 -0.72
C GLU A 180 -2.18 14.72 0.40
N ASP A 181 -2.41 15.98 0.04
CA ASP A 181 -2.71 17.02 1.02
C ASP A 181 -4.16 16.88 1.56
N ASN A 182 -4.57 17.79 2.45
CA ASN A 182 -5.92 17.77 3.01
C ASN A 182 -7.03 18.05 1.97
N CYS A 183 -6.66 18.53 0.78
CA CYS A 183 -7.54 18.79 -0.35
C CYS A 183 -7.68 17.57 -1.27
N GLY A 184 -6.92 16.49 -1.04
CA GLY A 184 -6.86 15.32 -1.90
C GLY A 184 -5.97 15.52 -3.13
N VAL A 185 -5.12 16.55 -3.15
CA VAL A 185 -4.16 16.80 -4.23
C VAL A 185 -2.84 16.14 -3.87
N CYS A 186 -2.34 15.29 -4.76
CA CYS A 186 -1.05 14.64 -4.56
C CYS A 186 0.09 15.66 -4.54
N ASN A 187 0.93 15.62 -3.51
CA ASN A 187 1.98 16.62 -3.28
C ASN A 187 1.45 18.07 -3.24
N GLY A 188 0.19 18.25 -2.85
CA GLY A 188 -0.42 19.56 -2.76
C GLY A 188 0.09 20.35 -1.56
N ASP A 189 -0.06 21.67 -1.64
CA ASP A 189 0.28 22.63 -0.59
C ASP A 189 -0.92 23.03 0.28
N GLY A 190 -2.09 22.42 0.05
CA GLY A 190 -3.34 22.74 0.73
C GLY A 190 -4.04 24.01 0.24
N SER A 191 -3.59 24.61 -0.86
CA SER A 191 -4.15 25.85 -1.41
C SER A 191 -5.44 25.65 -2.21
N THR A 192 -5.75 24.44 -2.66
CA THR A 192 -6.87 24.14 -3.57
C THR A 192 -8.22 23.97 -2.86
N CYS A 193 -8.24 24.02 -1.53
CA CYS A 193 -9.45 23.87 -0.74
C CYS A 193 -9.42 24.74 0.52
N ARG A 194 -10.60 25.03 1.07
CA ARG A 194 -10.77 25.70 2.36
C ARG A 194 -11.32 24.77 3.43
N MET A 195 -10.82 24.89 4.66
CA MET A 195 -11.38 24.19 5.81
C MET A 195 -12.71 24.83 6.22
N VAL A 196 -13.76 24.02 6.31
CA VAL A 196 -15.06 24.39 6.87
C VAL A 196 -15.35 23.51 8.08
N ARG A 197 -15.85 24.12 9.17
CA ARG A 197 -16.24 23.42 10.40
C ARG A 197 -17.76 23.33 10.46
N GLY A 198 -18.28 22.14 10.70
CA GLY A 198 -19.69 21.87 10.90
C GLY A 198 -19.94 21.10 12.19
N GLN A 199 -21.21 21.00 12.59
CA GLN A 199 -21.64 20.12 13.67
C GLN A 199 -22.55 19.04 13.10
N TYR A 200 -22.16 17.78 13.23
CA TYR A 200 -23.01 16.65 12.94
C TYR A 200 -23.81 16.29 14.20
N LYS A 201 -25.13 16.32 14.11
CA LYS A 201 -26.05 15.89 15.17
C LYS A 201 -26.63 14.53 14.75
N SER A 202 -26.15 13.44 15.37
CA SER A 202 -26.75 12.13 15.15
C SER A 202 -28.14 12.09 15.81
N GLN A 203 -29.20 11.79 15.05
CA GLN A 203 -30.50 11.47 15.62
C GLN A 203 -30.54 10.02 16.08
N LEU A 204 -30.04 9.76 17.29
CA LEU A 204 -30.35 8.55 18.05
C LEU A 204 -31.50 8.90 19.02
N SER A 205 -32.69 8.37 18.75
CA SER A 205 -33.85 8.36 19.66
C SER A 205 -33.84 7.02 20.42
N ALA A 206 -34.15 6.85 21.70
CA ALA A 206 -34.60 7.73 22.77
C ALA A 206 -33.81 7.35 24.05
N ASN A 207 -33.60 8.32 24.96
CA ASN A 207 -32.88 8.19 26.23
C ASN A 207 -31.35 7.97 26.18
N LYS A 208 -30.57 8.94 25.63
CA LYS A 208 -29.21 9.31 26.12
C LYS A 208 -28.57 10.43 25.28
N CYS A 209 -27.64 11.16 25.91
CA CYS A 209 -26.88 12.33 25.47
C CYS A 209 -26.89 12.68 23.96
N LYS A 210 -27.32 13.91 23.63
CA LYS A 210 -27.02 14.58 22.35
C LYS A 210 -25.50 14.63 22.16
N LEU A 211 -24.97 13.74 21.33
CA LEU A 211 -23.58 13.83 20.89
C LEU A 211 -23.53 14.73 19.65
N SER A 212 -23.05 15.96 19.80
CA SER A 212 -22.69 16.82 18.67
C SER A 212 -21.23 16.63 18.34
N LEU A 213 -20.94 16.06 17.17
CA LEU A 213 -19.59 15.88 16.67
C LEU A 213 -19.20 17.10 15.84
N LEU A 214 -18.07 17.72 16.19
CA LEU A 214 -17.45 18.71 15.31
C LEU A 214 -16.84 17.96 14.11
N VAL A 215 -17.25 18.38 12.92
CA VAL A 215 -16.76 17.84 11.66
C VAL A 215 -15.91 18.90 10.98
N LYS A 216 -14.72 18.52 10.54
CA LYS A 216 -13.90 19.36 9.66
C LYS A 216 -14.02 18.80 8.26
N CYS A 217 -14.37 19.66 7.31
CA CYS A 217 -14.45 19.34 5.90
C CYS A 217 -13.51 20.24 5.12
N HIS A 218 -12.88 19.71 4.08
CA HIS A 218 -12.10 20.50 3.12
C HIS A 218 -12.94 20.64 1.84
N LEU A 219 -13.38 21.87 1.56
CA LEU A 219 -14.20 22.18 0.39
C LEU A 219 -13.31 22.78 -0.71
N PRO A 220 -13.37 22.26 -1.94
CA PRO A 220 -12.66 22.83 -3.08
C PRO A 220 -12.93 24.34 -3.24
N LEU A 221 -11.91 25.10 -3.63
CA LEU A 221 -12.10 26.47 -4.08
C LEU A 221 -12.63 26.43 -5.52
N SER A 222 -13.79 27.05 -5.75
CA SER A 222 -14.45 27.12 -7.06
C SER A 222 -13.72 28.06 -8.01
#